data_AF-A0A660SJQ8-F1
#
_entry.id   AF-A0A660SJQ8-F1
#
_cell.length_a   1.000
_cell.length_b   1.000
_cell.length_c   1.000
_cell.angle_alpha   90.00
_cell.angle_beta   90.00
_cell.angle_gamma   90.00
#
_symmetry.space_group_name_H-M   'P 1'
#
loop_
_entity.id
_entity.type
_entity.pdbx_description
1 polymer ?
#
loop_
_entity_poly.entity_id
_entity_poly.type
_entity_poly.pdbx_seq_one_letter_code
_entity_poly.pdbx_strand_id
1 'polypeptide(L)'
;MRRYLPILYGIFFLIGCKGAVELTAPDVTYEVTSDGGGLSLSWSEQEDAEGYIIYADDVVVDTVTDLSYEMKTPAKVVKVTAYAGEEESDPWTHDFSPVISTGVSVWGLADPDPDHPSGLGFDTEGNAVTYALLDTANWNNIDFVFDDKNFTTINIVTPNSSLYNSGQGINDESNYTSDEQQVSFDSLDIAPAAGSYYDHSELVVNGVFASWIDPDGGASPDANDNFIKFQVVKISGHEVQLKIAYQREGGLRWLVTR
;
A
#
# COMPACT_ATOMS: atom_id res chain seq x y z
N MET A 1 12.30 54.08 -75.18
CA MET A 1 11.41 54.14 -74.00
C MET A 1 11.85 53.06 -73.03
N ARG A 2 12.12 53.45 -71.78
CA ARG A 2 12.58 52.56 -70.70
C ARG A 2 11.43 51.69 -70.18
N ARG A 3 11.77 50.43 -69.89
CA ARG A 3 10.97 49.32 -69.35
C ARG A 3 10.37 49.63 -67.97
N TYR A 4 9.22 49.04 -67.64
CA TYR A 4 8.97 48.42 -66.33
C TYR A 4 8.03 47.21 -66.49
N LEU A 5 8.54 46.02 -66.17
CA LEU A 5 7.78 44.78 -65.99
C LEU A 5 7.65 44.59 -64.47
N PRO A 6 6.44 44.54 -63.88
CA PRO A 6 6.32 44.31 -62.45
C PRO A 6 6.61 42.84 -62.15
N ILE A 7 7.66 42.60 -61.37
CA ILE A 7 7.97 41.30 -60.76
C ILE A 7 7.04 41.15 -59.55
N LEU A 8 6.08 40.24 -59.67
CA LEU A 8 5.22 39.83 -58.58
C LEU A 8 5.99 38.80 -57.73
N TYR A 9 6.45 39.19 -56.55
CA TYR A 9 7.00 38.25 -55.56
C TYR A 9 5.85 37.50 -54.91
N GLY A 10 5.67 36.23 -55.29
CA GLY A 10 4.80 35.30 -54.57
C GLY A 10 5.48 34.86 -53.28
N ILE A 11 4.88 35.21 -52.14
CA ILE A 11 5.26 34.68 -50.82
C ILE A 11 4.69 33.25 -50.73
N PHE A 12 5.58 32.26 -50.75
CA PHE A 12 5.25 30.87 -50.44
C PHE A 12 5.25 30.70 -48.92
N PHE A 13 4.08 30.52 -48.32
CA PHE A 13 3.98 29.97 -46.96
C PHE A 13 4.17 28.46 -47.05
N LEU A 14 5.38 27.99 -46.72
CA LEU A 14 5.61 26.58 -46.41
C LEU A 14 5.01 26.32 -45.02
N ILE A 15 3.72 25.99 -44.96
CA ILE A 15 3.16 25.33 -43.79
C ILE A 15 3.71 23.91 -43.85
N GLY A 16 4.87 23.69 -43.23
CA GLY A 16 5.34 22.35 -42.97
C GLY A 16 4.31 21.70 -42.05
N CYS A 17 3.60 20.68 -42.54
CA CYS A 17 2.97 19.70 -41.67
C CYS A 17 4.12 19.11 -40.83
N LYS A 18 4.29 19.59 -39.59
CA LYS A 18 4.92 18.80 -38.55
C LYS A 18 4.13 17.47 -38.55
N GLY A 19 4.82 16.33 -38.59
CA GLY A 19 4.15 15.03 -38.53
C GLY A 19 3.15 15.02 -37.38
N ALA A 20 2.04 14.29 -37.55
CA ALA A 20 1.13 14.10 -36.43
C ALA A 20 1.92 13.46 -35.29
N VAL A 21 1.90 14.09 -34.12
CA VAL A 21 2.51 13.56 -32.90
C VAL A 21 1.73 12.30 -32.53
N GLU A 22 2.41 11.17 -32.39
CA GLU A 22 1.80 9.90 -31.97
C GLU A 22 2.36 9.49 -30.61
N LEU A 23 1.58 9.72 -29.55
CA LEU A 23 1.92 9.29 -28.18
C LEU A 23 1.06 8.08 -27.80
N THR A 24 1.65 7.16 -27.04
CA THR A 24 0.95 5.97 -26.50
C THR A 24 1.11 5.91 -24.99
N ALA A 25 0.28 5.10 -24.32
CA ALA A 25 0.45 4.89 -22.89
C ALA A 25 1.86 4.33 -22.60
N PRO A 26 2.64 4.94 -21.69
CA PRO A 26 3.94 4.40 -21.31
C PRO A 26 3.80 2.96 -20.78
N ASP A 27 4.72 2.08 -21.17
CA ASP A 27 4.82 0.75 -20.55
C ASP A 27 5.71 0.87 -19.31
N VAL A 28 5.08 1.05 -18.15
CA VAL A 28 5.77 1.31 -16.88
C VAL A 28 5.91 0.03 -16.07
N THR A 29 7.11 -0.20 -15.57
CA THR A 29 7.41 -1.16 -14.50
C THR A 29 7.70 -0.40 -13.20
N TYR A 30 7.39 -1.00 -12.06
CA TYR A 30 7.71 -0.43 -10.76
C TYR A 30 8.41 -1.42 -9.82
N GLU A 31 9.21 -0.89 -8.90
CA GLU A 31 9.84 -1.63 -7.81
C GLU A 31 9.63 -0.90 -6.49
N VAL A 32 9.38 -1.63 -5.41
CA VAL A 32 9.31 -1.06 -4.06
C VAL A 32 10.71 -0.73 -3.58
N THR A 33 10.92 0.48 -3.06
CA THR A 33 12.21 0.97 -2.59
C THR A 33 12.13 1.57 -1.18
N SER A 34 13.29 1.98 -0.64
CA SER A 34 13.38 2.69 0.64
C SER A 34 12.72 1.93 1.81
N ASP A 35 12.98 0.63 1.89
CA ASP A 35 12.40 -0.30 2.87
C ASP A 35 10.87 -0.19 2.93
N GLY A 36 10.22 -0.20 1.76
CA GLY A 36 8.77 -0.09 1.61
C GLY A 36 8.22 1.32 1.57
N GLY A 37 9.05 2.34 1.77
CA GLY A 37 8.59 3.73 1.84
C GLY A 37 8.43 4.43 0.49
N GLY A 38 9.00 3.89 -0.58
CA GLY A 38 8.96 4.51 -1.90
C GLY A 38 8.75 3.52 -3.04
N LEU A 39 8.63 4.07 -4.25
CA LEU A 39 8.55 3.33 -5.50
C LEU A 39 9.57 3.88 -6.48
N SER A 40 10.28 3.01 -7.20
CA SER A 40 11.00 3.36 -8.42
C SER A 40 10.13 2.99 -9.61
N LEU A 41 9.81 3.97 -10.46
CA LEU A 41 9.07 3.78 -11.71
C LEU A 41 10.07 3.83 -12.88
N SER A 42 9.90 2.99 -13.89
CA SER A 42 10.74 2.99 -15.09
C SER A 42 9.93 2.65 -16.33
N TRP A 43 10.26 3.24 -17.47
CA TRP A 43 9.56 3.05 -18.74
C TRP A 43 10.50 3.17 -19.94
N SER A 44 10.01 2.79 -21.12
CA SER A 44 10.75 2.93 -22.38
C SER A 44 10.54 4.30 -23.02
N GLU A 45 11.56 4.80 -23.72
CA GLU A 45 11.49 6.02 -24.52
C GLU A 45 10.43 5.90 -25.64
N GLN A 46 9.67 6.97 -25.87
CA GLN A 46 8.76 7.11 -27.02
C GLN A 46 9.30 8.17 -27.98
N GLU A 47 9.31 7.86 -29.28
CA GLU A 47 9.97 8.68 -30.32
C GLU A 47 9.48 10.13 -30.38
N ASP A 48 8.17 10.34 -30.25
CA ASP A 48 7.54 11.67 -30.34
C ASP A 48 7.39 12.37 -28.98
N ALA A 49 7.74 11.71 -27.87
CA ALA A 49 7.60 12.29 -26.53
C ALA A 49 8.70 13.31 -26.21
N GLU A 50 8.31 14.47 -25.68
CA GLU A 50 9.22 15.49 -25.16
C GLU A 50 9.58 15.23 -23.68
N GLY A 51 8.78 14.41 -22.99
CA GLY A 51 9.00 13.97 -21.62
C GLY A 51 7.78 13.21 -21.07
N TYR A 52 7.72 13.09 -19.74
CA TYR A 52 6.70 12.36 -19.01
C TYR A 52 6.17 13.15 -17.82
N ILE A 53 4.88 13.02 -17.54
CA ILE A 53 4.22 13.65 -16.40
C ILE A 53 3.82 12.55 -15.42
N ILE A 54 4.19 12.73 -14.16
CA ILE A 54 3.92 11.80 -13.08
C ILE A 54 2.79 12.38 -12.24
N TYR A 55 1.76 11.57 -12.00
CA TYR A 55 0.62 11.93 -11.18
C TYR A 55 0.54 11.03 -9.96
N ALA A 56 0.13 11.63 -8.84
CA ALA A 56 -0.30 10.95 -7.63
C ALA A 56 -1.70 11.45 -7.30
N ASP A 57 -2.66 10.53 -7.22
CA ASP A 57 -4.07 10.84 -6.91
C ASP A 57 -4.62 11.98 -7.77
N ASP A 58 -4.38 11.89 -9.09
CA ASP A 58 -4.77 12.88 -10.11
C ASP A 58 -4.10 14.27 -10.01
N VAL A 59 -3.11 14.42 -9.13
CA VAL A 59 -2.32 15.65 -9.01
C VAL A 59 -0.96 15.44 -9.68
N VAL A 60 -0.55 16.37 -10.54
CA VAL A 60 0.80 16.41 -11.10
C VAL A 60 1.80 16.55 -9.96
N VAL A 61 2.67 15.55 -9.82
CA VAL A 61 3.77 15.54 -8.85
C VAL A 61 5.03 16.08 -9.51
N ASP A 62 5.31 15.66 -10.75
CA ASP A 62 6.50 16.09 -11.47
C ASP A 62 6.35 15.97 -12.99
N THR A 63 7.27 16.59 -13.71
CA THR A 63 7.44 16.45 -15.16
C THR A 63 8.92 16.23 -15.45
N VAL A 64 9.24 15.08 -16.03
CA VAL A 64 10.62 14.62 -16.20
C VAL A 64 10.92 14.29 -17.65
N THR A 65 12.19 14.37 -18.02
CA THR A 65 12.70 13.87 -19.32
C THR A 65 13.44 12.55 -19.17
N ASP A 66 13.76 12.15 -17.93
CA ASP A 66 14.36 10.87 -17.64
C ASP A 66 13.35 9.72 -17.86
N LEU A 67 13.86 8.50 -18.03
CA LEU A 67 13.06 7.29 -18.24
C LEU A 67 12.71 6.55 -16.94
N SER A 68 12.93 7.22 -15.80
CA SER A 68 12.60 6.71 -14.48
C SER A 68 12.26 7.82 -13.50
N TYR A 69 11.56 7.47 -12.42
CA TYR A 69 11.16 8.39 -11.37
C TYR A 69 11.11 7.71 -10.00
N GLU A 70 11.70 8.36 -8.99
CA GLU A 70 11.66 7.90 -7.60
C GLU A 70 10.55 8.60 -6.83
N MET A 71 9.47 7.87 -6.56
CA MET A 71 8.33 8.35 -5.80
C MET A 71 8.50 8.08 -4.31
N LYS A 72 8.51 9.16 -3.52
CA LYS A 72 8.71 9.10 -2.05
C LYS A 72 7.46 9.43 -1.23
N THR A 73 6.40 9.89 -1.90
CA THR A 73 5.16 10.29 -1.25
C THR A 73 4.12 9.22 -1.51
N PRO A 74 3.50 8.63 -0.47
CA PRO A 74 2.42 7.68 -0.63
C PRO A 74 1.25 8.25 -1.42
N ALA A 75 0.65 7.42 -2.27
CA ALA A 75 -0.55 7.72 -3.03
C ALA A 75 -1.40 6.47 -3.19
N LYS A 76 -2.67 6.64 -3.56
CA LYS A 76 -3.54 5.51 -3.94
C LYS A 76 -3.39 5.18 -5.41
N VAL A 77 -3.37 6.18 -6.27
CA VAL A 77 -3.27 5.98 -7.70
C VAL A 77 -2.05 6.71 -8.23
N VAL A 78 -1.18 5.97 -8.92
CA VAL A 78 -0.03 6.53 -9.63
C VAL A 78 -0.30 6.46 -11.12
N LYS A 79 0.00 7.56 -11.83
CA LYS A 79 -0.09 7.59 -13.29
C LYS A 79 1.16 8.16 -13.92
N VAL A 80 1.46 7.68 -15.12
CA VAL A 80 2.52 8.24 -15.97
C VAL A 80 1.94 8.46 -17.37
N THR A 81 2.02 9.69 -17.87
CA THR A 81 1.70 10.03 -19.26
C THR A 81 2.97 10.46 -19.98
N ALA A 82 3.05 10.21 -21.29
CA ALA A 82 4.01 10.88 -22.15
C ALA A 82 3.38 12.19 -22.66
N TYR A 83 4.17 13.23 -22.87
CA TYR A 83 3.67 14.49 -23.42
C TYR A 83 4.54 15.00 -24.57
N ALA A 84 3.93 15.78 -25.46
CA ALA A 84 4.62 16.54 -26.51
C ALA A 84 3.84 17.81 -26.87
N GLY A 85 4.41 18.97 -26.54
CA GLY A 85 3.68 20.24 -26.63
C GLY A 85 2.48 20.28 -25.68
N GLU A 86 1.27 20.41 -26.23
CA GLU A 86 0.01 20.42 -25.47
C GLU A 86 -0.72 19.07 -25.49
N GLU A 87 -0.15 18.05 -26.17
CA GLU A 87 -0.73 16.70 -26.27
C GLU A 87 -0.16 15.80 -25.16
N GLU A 88 -1.01 14.96 -24.59
CA GLU A 88 -0.64 13.89 -23.64
C GLU A 88 -1.16 12.54 -24.16
N SER A 89 -0.43 11.46 -23.88
CA SER A 89 -0.95 10.11 -24.12
C SER A 89 -2.01 9.69 -23.10
N ASP A 90 -2.70 8.59 -23.41
CA ASP A 90 -3.39 7.82 -22.36
C ASP A 90 -2.41 7.45 -21.24
N PRO A 91 -2.83 7.47 -19.97
CA PRO A 91 -1.93 7.17 -18.86
C PRO A 91 -1.70 5.67 -18.70
N TRP A 92 -0.48 5.29 -18.33
CA TRP A 92 -0.32 4.12 -17.46
C TRP A 92 -0.90 4.45 -16.09
N THR A 93 -1.64 3.54 -15.48
CA THR A 93 -2.28 3.74 -14.17
C THR A 93 -2.17 2.48 -13.33
N HIS A 94 -1.72 2.63 -12.07
CA HIS A 94 -1.74 1.57 -11.07
C HIS A 94 -2.41 2.04 -9.79
N ASP A 95 -3.22 1.16 -9.18
CA ASP A 95 -3.97 1.42 -7.96
C ASP A 95 -3.34 0.67 -6.77
N PHE A 96 -2.62 1.41 -5.95
CA PHE A 96 -1.99 1.02 -4.70
C PHE A 96 -2.94 1.12 -3.49
N SER A 97 -4.24 1.34 -3.71
CA SER A 97 -5.21 1.41 -2.60
C SER A 97 -5.20 0.13 -1.76
N PRO A 98 -5.14 0.25 -0.43
CA PRO A 98 -5.29 -0.90 0.45
C PRO A 98 -6.73 -1.40 0.43
N VAL A 99 -6.91 -2.69 0.72
CA VAL A 99 -8.23 -3.29 0.91
C VAL A 99 -8.74 -2.96 2.31
N ILE A 100 -9.95 -2.41 2.40
CA ILE A 100 -10.52 -1.94 3.67
C ILE A 100 -11.57 -2.93 4.17
N SER A 101 -11.35 -3.45 5.38
CA SER A 101 -12.34 -4.24 6.12
C SER A 101 -12.87 -3.42 7.31
N THR A 102 -14.19 -3.38 7.51
CA THR A 102 -14.83 -2.61 8.59
C THR A 102 -15.76 -3.49 9.42
N GLY A 103 -15.81 -3.26 10.73
CA GLY A 103 -16.70 -4.02 11.61
C GLY A 103 -16.22 -5.46 11.84
N VAL A 104 -14.92 -5.71 11.62
CA VAL A 104 -14.29 -7.00 11.89
C VAL A 104 -14.31 -7.21 13.39
N SER A 105 -14.95 -8.29 13.84
CA SER A 105 -15.08 -8.61 15.27
C SER A 105 -14.17 -9.79 15.59
N VAL A 106 -13.33 -9.64 16.60
CA VAL A 106 -12.40 -10.66 17.09
C VAL A 106 -12.40 -10.60 18.61
N TRP A 107 -12.21 -11.74 19.27
CA TRP A 107 -12.38 -11.88 20.71
C TRP A 107 -11.08 -12.26 21.40
N GLY A 108 -10.90 -11.82 22.64
CA GLY A 108 -9.81 -12.24 23.49
C GLY A 108 -9.85 -13.73 23.84
N LEU A 109 -8.69 -14.36 24.01
CA LEU A 109 -8.56 -15.77 24.41
C LEU A 109 -9.21 -16.14 25.77
N ALA A 110 -9.51 -15.17 26.61
CA ALA A 110 -10.24 -15.41 27.86
C ALA A 110 -11.75 -15.58 27.62
N ASP A 111 -12.26 -15.29 26.42
CA ASP A 111 -13.66 -15.53 26.07
C ASP A 111 -13.97 -17.04 26.08
N PRO A 112 -15.01 -17.48 26.81
CA PRO A 112 -15.33 -18.91 26.92
C PRO A 112 -16.16 -19.45 25.75
N ASP A 113 -16.69 -18.61 24.86
CA ASP A 113 -17.57 -19.03 23.78
C ASP A 113 -16.76 -19.60 22.60
N PRO A 114 -17.00 -20.85 22.18
CA PRO A 114 -16.28 -21.46 21.06
C PRO A 114 -16.60 -20.83 19.69
N ASP A 115 -17.68 -20.08 19.56
CA ASP A 115 -18.07 -19.39 18.32
C ASP A 115 -17.45 -17.98 18.20
N HIS A 116 -16.67 -17.56 19.20
CA HIS A 116 -15.96 -16.28 19.23
C HIS A 116 -14.48 -16.44 18.82
N PRO A 117 -14.11 -16.14 17.56
CA PRO A 117 -12.74 -16.32 17.08
C PRO A 117 -11.75 -15.34 17.71
N SER A 118 -10.56 -15.81 18.08
CA SER A 118 -9.47 -14.97 18.62
C SER A 118 -8.26 -14.83 17.68
N GLY A 119 -8.32 -15.48 16.51
CA GLY A 119 -7.32 -15.34 15.45
C GLY A 119 -7.82 -14.38 14.39
N LEU A 120 -6.91 -13.59 13.83
CA LEU A 120 -7.14 -12.71 12.69
C LEU A 120 -6.10 -13.06 11.61
N GLY A 121 -6.54 -13.14 10.37
CA GLY A 121 -5.65 -13.14 9.22
C GLY A 121 -6.33 -12.56 7.98
N PHE A 122 -5.75 -12.81 6.81
CA PHE A 122 -6.21 -12.22 5.55
C PHE A 122 -6.39 -13.26 4.44
N ASP A 123 -7.43 -13.08 3.61
CA ASP A 123 -7.61 -13.89 2.40
C ASP A 123 -6.68 -13.43 1.27
N THR A 124 -6.72 -14.14 0.14
CA THR A 124 -5.91 -13.84 -1.05
C THR A 124 -6.19 -12.49 -1.68
N GLU A 125 -7.32 -11.86 -1.35
CA GLU A 125 -7.66 -10.51 -1.79
C GLU A 125 -7.30 -9.44 -0.74
N GLY A 126 -6.81 -9.81 0.44
CA GLY A 126 -6.49 -8.90 1.53
C GLY A 126 -7.69 -8.52 2.40
N ASN A 127 -8.82 -9.21 2.30
CA ASN A 127 -9.92 -9.01 3.25
C ASN A 127 -9.58 -9.69 4.58
N ALA A 128 -9.96 -9.05 5.68
CA ALA A 128 -9.77 -9.60 7.01
C ALA A 128 -10.71 -10.79 7.26
N VAL A 129 -10.14 -11.89 7.74
CA VAL A 129 -10.84 -13.12 8.10
C VAL A 129 -10.49 -13.49 9.54
N THR A 130 -11.47 -13.97 10.31
CA THR A 130 -11.27 -14.34 11.71
C THR A 130 -11.36 -15.85 11.89
N TYR A 131 -10.50 -16.41 12.73
CA TYR A 131 -10.35 -17.84 12.91
C TYR A 131 -10.46 -18.24 14.38
N ALA A 132 -11.17 -19.33 14.65
CA ALA A 132 -11.18 -19.95 15.97
C ALA A 132 -9.86 -20.71 16.19
N LEU A 133 -9.15 -20.42 17.28
CA LEU A 133 -7.88 -21.11 17.58
C LEU A 133 -8.05 -22.60 17.88
N LEU A 134 -9.25 -23.03 18.27
CA LEU A 134 -9.55 -24.45 18.48
C LEU A 134 -9.59 -25.23 17.16
N ASP A 135 -9.77 -24.56 16.02
CA ASP A 135 -9.70 -25.18 14.70
C ASP A 135 -8.26 -25.11 14.18
N THR A 136 -7.47 -26.11 14.56
CA THR A 136 -6.04 -26.18 14.22
C THR A 136 -5.78 -26.33 12.72
N ALA A 137 -6.80 -26.63 11.91
CA ALA A 137 -6.64 -26.68 10.46
C ALA A 137 -6.40 -25.29 9.85
N ASN A 138 -6.78 -24.22 10.55
CA ASN A 138 -6.65 -22.84 10.08
C ASN A 138 -5.43 -22.10 10.64
N TRP A 139 -4.58 -22.76 11.45
CA TRP A 139 -3.45 -22.09 12.13
C TRP A 139 -2.47 -21.40 11.17
N ASN A 140 -2.27 -21.96 9.97
CA ASN A 140 -1.42 -21.36 8.94
C ASN A 140 -2.01 -20.09 8.31
N ASN A 141 -3.27 -19.73 8.61
CA ASN A 141 -3.92 -18.53 8.10
C ASN A 141 -4.08 -17.45 9.19
N ILE A 142 -3.50 -17.66 10.38
CA ILE A 142 -3.63 -16.72 11.50
C ILE A 142 -2.39 -15.83 11.52
N ASP A 143 -2.57 -14.58 11.13
CA ASP A 143 -1.52 -13.57 11.16
C ASP A 143 -1.37 -12.94 12.55
N PHE A 144 -2.44 -12.87 13.35
CA PHE A 144 -2.43 -12.27 14.69
C PHE A 144 -3.39 -12.98 15.65
N VAL A 145 -3.05 -12.94 16.94
CA VAL A 145 -3.86 -13.47 18.04
C VAL A 145 -4.29 -12.36 18.98
N PHE A 146 -5.55 -12.37 19.40
CA PHE A 146 -6.09 -11.43 20.37
C PHE A 146 -6.09 -12.10 21.76
N ASP A 147 -5.19 -11.67 22.64
CA ASP A 147 -4.93 -12.32 23.92
C ASP A 147 -5.14 -11.36 25.10
N ASP A 148 -6.08 -11.74 25.97
CA ASP A 148 -6.35 -11.13 27.28
C ASP A 148 -6.36 -12.19 28.40
N LYS A 149 -5.83 -13.37 28.11
CA LYS A 149 -5.67 -14.49 29.04
C LYS A 149 -4.27 -14.48 29.64
N ASN A 150 -3.25 -14.23 28.83
CA ASN A 150 -1.86 -14.09 29.26
C ASN A 150 -1.49 -12.61 29.58
N PHE A 151 -2.35 -11.67 29.18
CA PHE A 151 -2.21 -10.25 29.43
C PHE A 151 -3.35 -9.73 30.31
N THR A 152 -3.17 -8.58 30.96
CA THR A 152 -4.21 -7.98 31.83
C THR A 152 -5.33 -7.29 31.06
N THR A 153 -5.06 -6.92 29.81
CA THR A 153 -5.92 -6.25 28.85
C THR A 153 -5.71 -6.92 27.50
N ILE A 154 -6.64 -6.71 26.55
CA ILE A 154 -6.55 -7.36 25.25
C ILE A 154 -5.38 -6.80 24.44
N ASN A 155 -4.48 -7.70 24.05
CA ASN A 155 -3.31 -7.41 23.24
C ASN A 155 -3.48 -8.07 21.87
N ILE A 156 -2.98 -7.43 20.83
CA ILE A 156 -2.68 -8.10 19.56
C ILE A 156 -1.28 -8.70 19.68
N VAL A 157 -1.12 -9.96 19.32
CA VAL A 157 0.08 -10.75 19.58
C VAL A 157 0.48 -11.52 18.32
N THR A 158 1.79 -11.60 18.08
CA THR A 158 2.39 -12.41 17.04
C THR A 158 2.00 -13.90 17.15
N PRO A 159 1.76 -14.60 16.04
CA PRO A 159 1.29 -15.99 16.08
C PRO A 159 2.41 -16.97 16.45
N ASN A 160 3.69 -16.62 16.24
CA ASN A 160 4.83 -17.46 16.66
C ASN A 160 5.14 -17.39 18.17
N SER A 161 4.35 -16.65 18.95
CA SER A 161 4.60 -16.44 20.38
C SER A 161 4.66 -17.75 21.17
N SER A 162 5.69 -17.90 22.00
CA SER A 162 5.85 -19.04 22.92
C SER A 162 4.78 -19.14 24.02
N LEU A 163 3.86 -18.17 24.08
CA LEU A 163 2.71 -18.20 25.00
C LEU A 163 1.69 -19.30 24.65
N TYR A 164 1.76 -19.85 23.43
CA TYR A 164 0.79 -20.80 22.93
C TYR A 164 1.32 -22.25 22.94
N ASN A 165 0.45 -23.21 22.61
CA ASN A 165 0.73 -24.64 22.41
C ASN A 165 1.96 -25.24 23.14
N SER A 166 1.90 -25.38 24.47
CA SER A 166 2.98 -25.99 25.27
C SER A 166 4.37 -25.34 25.11
N GLY A 167 4.41 -24.04 24.82
CA GLY A 167 5.65 -23.28 24.61
C GLY A 167 5.99 -23.05 23.14
N GLN A 168 5.06 -23.28 22.21
CA GLN A 168 5.24 -23.08 20.77
C GLN A 168 4.15 -22.15 20.20
N GLY A 169 4.50 -21.38 19.18
CA GLY A 169 3.54 -20.58 18.42
C GLY A 169 2.41 -21.40 17.78
N ILE A 170 1.40 -20.69 17.30
CA ILE A 170 0.30 -21.22 16.49
C ILE A 170 0.81 -21.53 15.08
N ASN A 171 1.70 -20.70 14.55
CA ASN A 171 2.47 -20.96 13.34
C ASN A 171 3.88 -20.37 13.51
N ASP A 172 4.67 -20.36 12.43
CA ASP A 172 6.06 -19.91 12.45
C ASP A 172 6.23 -18.44 11.99
N GLU A 173 5.13 -17.74 11.65
CA GLU A 173 5.18 -16.37 11.12
C GLU A 173 5.55 -15.35 12.20
N SER A 174 6.40 -14.40 11.84
CA SER A 174 6.92 -13.39 12.77
C SER A 174 6.21 -12.06 12.59
N ASN A 175 4.90 -12.03 12.77
CA ASN A 175 4.14 -10.81 12.52
C ASN A 175 4.24 -9.85 13.71
N TYR A 176 4.32 -8.54 13.45
CA TYR A 176 4.57 -7.54 14.48
C TYR A 176 3.58 -6.39 14.43
N THR A 177 3.39 -5.71 15.55
CA THR A 177 2.55 -4.51 15.66
C THR A 177 3.33 -3.35 16.28
N SER A 178 3.12 -2.14 15.76
CA SER A 178 3.72 -0.92 16.32
C SER A 178 3.04 -0.51 17.61
N ASP A 179 3.62 0.44 18.34
CA ASP A 179 2.87 1.19 19.35
C ASP A 179 1.66 1.91 18.73
N GLU A 180 0.72 2.33 19.60
CA GLU A 180 -0.41 3.17 19.21
C GLU A 180 0.11 4.47 18.56
N GLN A 181 -0.31 4.67 17.32
CA GLN A 181 -0.14 5.90 16.58
C GLN A 181 -1.24 6.87 17.04
N GLN A 182 -0.83 7.97 17.67
CA GLN A 182 -1.72 9.04 18.15
C GLN A 182 -2.27 9.90 16.98
N VAL A 183 -2.89 9.25 15.99
CA VAL A 183 -3.36 9.84 14.73
C VAL A 183 -4.73 9.27 14.37
N SER A 184 -5.43 9.93 13.44
CA SER A 184 -6.65 9.34 12.87
C SER A 184 -6.31 8.22 11.88
N PHE A 185 -7.23 7.29 11.65
CA PHE A 185 -7.03 6.19 10.70
C PHE A 185 -6.60 6.70 9.32
N ASP A 186 -7.22 7.77 8.81
CA ASP A 186 -6.94 8.34 7.49
C ASP A 186 -5.70 9.27 7.46
N SER A 187 -4.98 9.39 8.58
CA SER A 187 -3.73 10.18 8.67
C SER A 187 -2.46 9.32 8.67
N LEU A 188 -2.59 8.01 8.91
CA LEU A 188 -1.49 7.07 8.79
C LEU A 188 -1.39 6.59 7.33
N ASP A 189 -0.72 7.39 6.50
CA ASP A 189 -0.56 7.16 5.06
C ASP A 189 0.62 6.22 4.74
N ILE A 190 1.55 6.02 5.69
CA ILE A 190 2.71 5.14 5.57
C ILE A 190 2.99 4.45 6.92
N ALA A 191 3.17 3.13 6.90
CA ALA A 191 3.57 2.38 8.10
C ALA A 191 4.99 2.78 8.54
N PRO A 192 5.36 2.69 9.84
CA PRO A 192 6.72 2.92 10.30
C PRO A 192 7.76 2.00 9.64
N ALA A 193 9.02 2.42 9.64
CA ALA A 193 10.13 1.58 9.19
C ALA A 193 10.41 0.42 10.17
N ALA A 194 11.12 -0.59 9.69
CA ALA A 194 11.56 -1.72 10.53
C ALA A 194 12.31 -1.21 11.79
N GLY A 195 12.01 -1.82 12.94
CA GLY A 195 12.53 -1.42 14.25
C GLY A 195 11.57 -0.61 15.13
N SER A 196 10.37 -0.28 14.64
CA SER A 196 9.29 0.34 15.43
C SER A 196 8.14 -0.63 15.75
N TYR A 197 8.40 -1.93 15.70
CA TYR A 197 7.41 -2.98 15.85
C TYR A 197 7.78 -3.94 16.99
N TYR A 198 6.76 -4.53 17.58
CA TYR A 198 6.79 -5.39 18.76
C TYR A 198 6.01 -6.69 18.50
N ASP A 199 6.36 -7.73 19.23
CA ASP A 199 5.69 -9.05 19.18
C ASP A 199 4.29 -9.03 19.82
N HIS A 200 3.96 -7.97 20.57
CA HIS A 200 2.62 -7.70 21.08
C HIS A 200 2.40 -6.21 21.30
N SER A 201 1.13 -5.80 21.33
CA SER A 201 0.74 -4.42 21.67
C SER A 201 -0.62 -4.40 22.36
N GLU A 202 -0.72 -3.60 23.43
CA GLU A 202 -1.97 -3.38 24.14
C GLU A 202 -2.94 -2.56 23.28
N LEU A 203 -4.16 -3.06 23.12
CA LEU A 203 -5.18 -2.38 22.33
C LEU A 203 -5.94 -1.37 23.17
N VAL A 204 -6.14 -0.18 22.61
CA VAL A 204 -6.90 0.91 23.23
C VAL A 204 -7.96 1.42 22.26
N VAL A 205 -9.14 1.78 22.77
CA VAL A 205 -10.25 2.27 21.95
C VAL A 205 -9.85 3.57 21.23
N ASN A 206 -10.15 3.63 19.94
CA ASN A 206 -9.72 4.63 18.95
C ASN A 206 -8.24 4.61 18.58
N GLY A 207 -7.42 3.74 19.20
CA GLY A 207 -6.02 3.61 18.85
C GLY A 207 -5.85 3.12 17.41
N VAL A 208 -4.88 3.71 16.72
CA VAL A 208 -4.46 3.31 15.38
C VAL A 208 -3.10 2.65 15.47
N PHE A 209 -2.92 1.50 14.84
CA PHE A 209 -1.68 0.73 14.91
C PHE A 209 -1.26 0.40 13.48
N ALA A 210 0.04 0.42 13.19
CA ALA A 210 0.59 -0.22 12.00
C ALA A 210 1.05 -1.63 12.38
N SER A 211 0.91 -2.57 11.47
CA SER A 211 1.46 -3.90 11.65
C SER A 211 2.13 -4.39 10.38
N TRP A 212 3.10 -5.27 10.59
CA TRP A 212 3.95 -5.86 9.57
C TRP A 212 3.76 -7.37 9.64
N ILE A 213 3.21 -7.93 8.57
CA ILE A 213 3.12 -9.37 8.35
C ILE A 213 4.42 -9.77 7.68
N ASP A 214 5.19 -10.62 8.36
CA ASP A 214 6.55 -11.05 8.01
C ASP A 214 6.60 -12.59 8.15
N PRO A 215 6.12 -13.32 7.13
CA PRO A 215 5.98 -14.76 7.21
C PRO A 215 7.30 -15.51 7.31
N ASP A 216 8.40 -14.93 6.83
CA ASP A 216 9.74 -15.54 6.81
C ASP A 216 10.68 -15.04 7.92
N GLY A 217 10.29 -14.00 8.68
CA GLY A 217 11.02 -13.51 9.85
C GLY A 217 12.23 -12.65 9.48
N GLY A 218 12.12 -11.88 8.40
CA GLY A 218 13.16 -11.00 7.88
C GLY A 218 13.53 -9.85 8.82
N ALA A 219 14.75 -9.33 8.68
CA ALA A 219 15.17 -8.13 9.41
C ALA A 219 14.79 -6.82 8.69
N SER A 220 14.25 -6.91 7.47
CA SER A 220 13.94 -5.77 6.61
C SER A 220 12.79 -6.14 5.68
N PRO A 221 11.93 -5.16 5.31
CA PRO A 221 10.78 -5.45 4.48
C PRO A 221 11.15 -5.97 3.09
N ASP A 222 10.46 -7.01 2.63
CA ASP A 222 10.60 -7.54 1.27
C ASP A 222 9.26 -7.85 0.58
N ALA A 223 9.31 -8.41 -0.62
CA ALA A 223 8.12 -8.65 -1.45
C ALA A 223 7.15 -9.71 -0.90
N ASN A 224 7.54 -10.50 0.11
CA ASN A 224 6.67 -11.45 0.79
C ASN A 224 5.93 -10.82 1.99
N ASP A 225 6.29 -9.58 2.34
CA ASP A 225 5.71 -8.90 3.48
C ASP A 225 4.48 -8.10 3.09
N ASN A 226 3.57 -7.93 4.04
CA ASN A 226 2.45 -7.02 3.88
C ASN A 226 2.34 -6.08 5.07
N PHE A 227 1.91 -4.85 4.78
CA PHE A 227 1.68 -3.84 5.79
C PHE A 227 0.20 -3.57 5.95
N ILE A 228 -0.20 -3.35 7.19
CA ILE A 228 -1.59 -3.10 7.54
C ILE A 228 -1.66 -1.95 8.54
N LYS A 229 -2.81 -1.29 8.60
CA LYS A 229 -3.19 -0.49 9.77
C LYS A 229 -4.51 -0.93 10.35
N PHE A 230 -4.53 -0.98 11.67
CA PHE A 230 -5.71 -1.23 12.48
C PHE A 230 -6.20 0.07 13.10
N GLN A 231 -7.51 0.25 13.17
CA GLN A 231 -8.14 1.14 14.14
C GLN A 231 -9.04 0.30 15.04
N VAL A 232 -8.81 0.40 16.34
CA VAL A 232 -9.67 -0.20 17.35
C VAL A 232 -10.92 0.66 17.51
N VAL A 233 -12.04 0.23 16.95
CA VAL A 233 -13.30 0.99 16.99
C VAL A 233 -13.98 0.86 18.35
N LYS A 234 -13.91 -0.34 18.94
CA LYS A 234 -14.59 -0.67 20.20
C LYS A 234 -13.86 -1.81 20.89
N ILE A 235 -13.84 -1.76 22.22
CA ILE A 235 -13.52 -2.90 23.11
C ILE A 235 -14.69 -3.04 24.09
N SER A 236 -15.24 -4.25 24.23
CA SER A 236 -16.37 -4.53 25.13
C SER A 236 -16.30 -5.94 25.69
N GLY A 237 -15.82 -6.08 26.92
CA GLY A 237 -15.45 -7.39 27.46
C GLY A 237 -14.28 -7.94 26.67
N HIS A 238 -14.45 -9.13 26.09
CA HIS A 238 -13.44 -9.77 25.24
C HIS A 238 -13.55 -9.36 23.77
N GLU A 239 -14.65 -8.75 23.33
CA GLU A 239 -14.85 -8.36 21.92
C GLU A 239 -14.04 -7.09 21.58
N VAL A 240 -13.31 -7.16 20.48
CA VAL A 240 -12.69 -6.02 19.78
C VAL A 240 -13.34 -5.88 18.42
N GLN A 241 -13.77 -4.67 18.08
CA GLN A 241 -14.18 -4.33 16.72
C GLN A 241 -13.13 -3.47 16.04
N LEU A 242 -12.75 -3.85 14.82
CA LEU A 242 -11.68 -3.24 14.06
C LEU A 242 -12.18 -2.63 12.75
N LYS A 243 -11.49 -1.55 12.35
CA LYS A 243 -11.38 -1.10 10.96
C LYS A 243 -9.94 -1.37 10.51
N ILE A 244 -9.77 -1.96 9.35
CA ILE A 244 -8.48 -2.49 8.89
C ILE A 244 -8.25 -2.01 7.46
N ALA A 245 -7.03 -1.59 7.14
CA ALA A 245 -6.56 -1.41 5.78
C ALA A 245 -5.35 -2.32 5.54
N TYR A 246 -5.41 -3.14 4.49
CA TYR A 246 -4.38 -4.10 4.11
C TYR A 246 -3.73 -3.71 2.78
N GLN A 247 -2.41 -3.52 2.77
CA GLN A 247 -1.65 -3.26 1.54
C GLN A 247 -1.31 -4.58 0.85
N ARG A 248 -1.83 -4.76 -0.37
CA ARG A 248 -1.64 -5.98 -1.18
C ARG A 248 -0.29 -6.03 -1.87
N GLU A 249 0.32 -4.88 -2.12
CA GLU A 249 1.62 -4.80 -2.77
C GLU A 249 2.70 -5.19 -1.76
N GLY A 250 3.36 -6.32 -2.03
CA GLY A 250 4.39 -6.89 -1.17
C GLY A 250 5.50 -5.89 -0.87
N GLY A 251 5.85 -5.76 0.41
CA GLY A 251 6.89 -4.86 0.91
C GLY A 251 6.51 -3.38 0.92
N LEU A 252 5.41 -2.97 0.29
CA LEU A 252 5.01 -1.57 0.24
C LEU A 252 4.32 -1.17 1.54
N ARG A 253 4.77 -0.09 2.17
CA ARG A 253 4.23 0.41 3.45
C ARG A 253 3.11 1.43 3.30
N TRP A 254 2.68 1.71 2.08
CA TRP A 254 1.68 2.74 1.81
C TRP A 254 0.30 2.26 2.25
N LEU A 255 -0.38 3.08 3.05
CA LEU A 255 -1.66 2.76 3.68
C LEU A 255 -2.67 3.90 3.47
N VAL A 256 -2.59 4.60 2.34
CA VAL A 256 -3.45 5.75 2.03
C VAL A 256 -4.91 5.30 1.85
N THR A 257 -5.84 5.85 2.64
CA THR A 257 -7.25 5.39 2.65
C THR A 257 -8.28 6.42 2.21
N ARG A 258 -7.88 7.69 2.09
CA ARG A 258 -8.76 8.82 1.72
C ARG A 258 -8.77 9.14 0.24
#